data_AF-A0A6J4USE5-F1
#
_entry.id   AF-A0A6J4USE5-F1
#
_cell.length_a   1.000
_cell.length_b   1.000
_cell.length_c   1.000
_cell.angle_alpha   90.00
_cell.angle_beta   90.00
_cell.angle_gamma   90.00
#
_symmetry.space_group_name_H-M   'P 1'
#
loop_
_entity.id
_entity.type
_entity.pdbx_description
1 polymer ?
#
loop_
_entity_poly.entity_id
_entity_poly.type
_entity_poly.pdbx_seq_one_letter_code
_entity_poly.pdbx_strand_id
1 'polypeptide(L)'
;MSDRSRFDLARQALNVAGAVAQVGAGTVVGPGVGDVAYENRSLILPAGYAFSIWSLIFLLFAVYAVYQALPSHRTDPLLRSIGPWTAAATIGNGIWTLLFPNRLFVPAQLLIFAIAACAVLSLLRYAAWTAGRTPTSFERWVIGPAVGLLAGWITAASFVGIGGTLVALGLDATGEAAAIGGAGLLLFGGGVALAVLLTAGVGEPVVWLAYGAATVWALIAVAVGNAARSGLVAVVALAVAAAVVVVGATLARDRSGGETAPGVAA
;
A
#
# COMPACT_ATOMS: atom_id res chain seq x y z
N MET A 1 -2.93 33.85 15.26
CA MET A 1 -2.56 32.46 14.93
C MET A 1 -1.43 32.51 13.91
N SER A 2 -0.26 31.94 14.21
CA SER A 2 0.89 31.96 13.28
C SER A 2 0.63 31.09 12.05
N ASP A 3 1.26 31.39 10.92
CA ASP A 3 1.09 30.61 9.68
C ASP A 3 1.42 29.13 9.89
N ARG A 4 2.45 28.82 10.68
CA ARG A 4 2.82 27.44 11.05
C ARG A 4 1.68 26.69 11.76
N SER A 5 0.92 27.36 12.62
CA SER A 5 -0.25 26.78 13.29
C SER A 5 -1.42 26.53 12.33
N ARG A 6 -1.57 27.33 11.26
CA ARG A 6 -2.60 27.11 10.23
C ARG A 6 -2.28 25.87 9.40
N PHE A 7 -1.02 25.67 9.03
CA PHE A 7 -0.57 24.48 8.31
C PHE A 7 -0.79 23.20 9.11
N ASP A 8 -0.54 23.21 10.42
CA ASP A 8 -0.78 22.04 11.27
C ASP A 8 -2.27 21.67 11.33
N LEU A 9 -3.15 22.67 11.46
CA LEU A 9 -4.60 22.46 11.47
C LEU A 9 -5.10 21.94 10.12
N ALA A 10 -4.62 22.51 9.01
CA ALA A 10 -4.95 22.04 7.67
C ALA A 10 -4.52 20.57 7.48
N ARG A 11 -3.29 20.23 7.89
CA ARG A 11 -2.79 18.85 7.88
C ARG A 11 -3.69 17.91 8.70
N GLN A 12 -4.08 18.33 9.91
CA GLN A 12 -4.98 17.55 10.76
C GLN A 12 -6.34 17.31 10.11
N ALA A 13 -6.96 18.37 9.59
CA ALA A 13 -8.25 18.31 8.93
C ALA A 13 -8.21 17.44 7.67
N LEU A 14 -7.17 17.56 6.85
CA LEU A 14 -7.00 16.76 5.63
C LEU A 14 -6.82 15.27 5.92
N ASN A 15 -6.13 14.89 7.00
CA ASN A 15 -6.00 13.49 7.39
C ASN A 15 -7.34 12.91 7.89
N VAL A 16 -8.11 13.69 8.65
CA VAL A 16 -9.48 13.28 9.06
C VAL A 16 -10.37 13.14 7.84
N ALA A 17 -10.36 14.12 6.94
CA ALA A 17 -11.13 14.09 5.70
C ALA A 17 -10.76 12.88 4.83
N GLY A 18 -9.46 12.58 4.71
CA GLY A 18 -8.98 11.41 3.97
C GLY A 18 -9.44 10.08 4.59
N ALA A 19 -9.38 9.94 5.92
CA ALA A 19 -9.90 8.75 6.59
C ALA A 19 -11.41 8.55 6.38
N VAL A 20 -12.19 9.64 6.45
CA VAL A 20 -13.64 9.61 6.17
C VAL A 20 -13.92 9.30 4.70
N ALA A 21 -13.19 9.93 3.77
CA ALA A 21 -13.40 9.77 2.34
C ALA A 21 -13.21 8.32 1.88
N GLN A 22 -12.20 7.61 2.41
CA GLN A 22 -11.96 6.21 2.05
C GLN A 22 -13.07 5.25 2.46
N VAL A 23 -13.73 5.51 3.59
CA VAL A 23 -14.82 4.67 4.09
C VAL A 23 -16.16 5.08 3.45
N GLY A 24 -16.42 6.39 3.37
CA GLY A 24 -17.69 6.93 2.92
C GLY A 24 -17.90 6.91 1.41
N ALA A 25 -16.85 7.10 0.61
CA ALA A 25 -17.02 7.17 -0.84
C ALA A 25 -17.51 5.84 -1.44
N GLY A 26 -17.07 4.70 -0.90
CA GLY A 26 -17.50 3.37 -1.33
C GLY A 26 -18.89 2.93 -0.86
N THR A 27 -19.44 3.54 0.20
CA THR A 27 -20.78 3.21 0.71
C THR A 27 -21.89 4.08 0.10
N VAL A 28 -21.53 5.19 -0.53
CA VAL A 28 -22.47 6.20 -1.03
C VAL A 28 -22.67 6.10 -2.56
N VAL A 29 -21.81 5.41 -3.31
CA VAL A 29 -21.78 5.50 -4.78
C VAL A 29 -21.61 4.15 -5.49
N GLY A 30 -22.61 3.77 -6.29
CA GLY A 30 -22.46 2.84 -7.42
C GLY A 30 -22.21 1.35 -7.08
N PRO A 31 -21.93 0.53 -8.11
CA PRO A 31 -21.55 -0.88 -7.93
C PRO A 31 -20.22 -1.00 -7.17
N GLY A 32 -20.03 -2.11 -6.45
CA GLY A 32 -18.82 -2.33 -5.67
C GLY A 32 -17.57 -2.37 -6.55
N VAL A 33 -16.43 -1.89 -6.02
CA VAL A 33 -15.13 -1.94 -6.72
C VAL A 33 -14.81 -3.35 -7.19
N GLY A 34 -15.09 -4.36 -6.36
CA GLY A 34 -14.91 -5.77 -6.71
C GLY A 34 -15.76 -6.16 -7.92
N ASP A 35 -17.03 -5.78 -7.96
CA ASP A 35 -17.95 -6.11 -9.04
C ASP A 35 -17.46 -5.54 -10.38
N VAL A 36 -17.12 -4.25 -10.42
CA VAL A 36 -16.60 -3.59 -11.62
C VAL A 36 -15.24 -4.16 -12.06
N ALA A 37 -14.42 -4.61 -11.11
CA ALA A 37 -13.17 -5.30 -11.44
C ALA A 37 -13.42 -6.69 -12.05
N TYR A 38 -14.49 -7.39 -11.63
CA TYR A 38 -14.91 -8.67 -12.22
C TYR A 38 -15.62 -8.52 -13.56
N GLU A 39 -16.24 -7.37 -13.87
CA GLU A 39 -16.68 -7.04 -15.23
C GLU A 39 -15.49 -6.97 -16.20
N ASN A 40 -14.34 -6.45 -15.73
CA ASN A 40 -13.13 -6.23 -16.52
C ASN A 40 -12.03 -7.25 -16.13
N ARG A 41 -12.41 -8.52 -16.02
CA ARG A 41 -11.60 -9.58 -15.40
C ARG A 41 -10.37 -9.97 -16.21
N SER A 42 -9.26 -9.27 -16.00
CA SER A 42 -7.94 -9.60 -16.54
C SER A 42 -7.38 -10.93 -16.00
N LEU A 43 -6.33 -11.45 -16.66
CA LEU A 43 -5.55 -12.62 -16.21
C LEU A 43 -4.58 -12.30 -15.06
N ILE A 44 -4.78 -11.21 -14.32
CA ILE A 44 -4.04 -10.91 -13.08
C ILE A 44 -4.96 -10.40 -11.98
N LEU A 45 -6.29 -10.43 -12.19
CA LEU A 45 -7.24 -10.03 -11.18
C LEU A 45 -7.17 -10.99 -9.97
N PRO A 46 -7.07 -10.48 -8.73
CA PRO A 46 -7.01 -11.33 -7.56
C PRO A 46 -8.36 -11.97 -7.24
N ALA A 47 -8.33 -12.99 -6.39
CA ALA A 47 -9.52 -13.54 -5.77
C ALA A 47 -10.22 -12.48 -4.89
N GLY A 48 -11.55 -12.56 -4.79
CA GLY A 48 -12.37 -11.48 -4.20
C GLY A 48 -12.08 -11.22 -2.72
N TYR A 49 -11.60 -12.23 -1.98
CA TYR A 49 -11.20 -12.05 -0.59
C TYR A 49 -10.02 -11.07 -0.44
N ALA A 50 -9.22 -10.82 -1.49
CA ALA A 50 -8.07 -9.92 -1.42
C ALA A 50 -8.47 -8.53 -0.90
N PHE A 51 -9.65 -8.06 -1.29
CA PHE A 51 -10.17 -6.75 -0.93
C PHE A 51 -10.52 -6.62 0.56
N SER A 52 -10.56 -7.70 1.34
CA SER A 52 -10.79 -7.64 2.79
C SER A 52 -9.65 -6.95 3.56
N ILE A 53 -8.46 -6.82 2.96
CA ILE A 53 -7.35 -6.06 3.54
C ILE A 53 -7.72 -4.59 3.81
N TRP A 54 -8.64 -4.04 3.03
CA TRP A 54 -9.10 -2.66 3.20
C TRP A 54 -9.76 -2.44 4.56
N SER A 55 -10.45 -3.44 5.14
CA SER A 55 -11.03 -3.32 6.47
C SER A 55 -9.96 -3.04 7.53
N LEU A 56 -8.80 -3.69 7.44
CA LEU A 56 -7.67 -3.47 8.34
C LEU A 56 -7.01 -2.11 8.09
N ILE A 57 -6.78 -1.76 6.83
CA ILE A 57 -6.19 -0.45 6.46
C ILE A 57 -7.09 0.69 6.95
N PHE A 58 -8.40 0.62 6.70
CA PHE A 58 -9.35 1.64 7.13
C PHE A 58 -9.41 1.77 8.65
N LEU A 59 -9.40 0.67 9.39
CA LEU A 59 -9.36 0.70 10.85
C LEU A 59 -8.10 1.42 11.36
N LEU A 60 -6.93 1.06 10.83
CA LEU A 60 -5.66 1.69 11.23
C LEU A 60 -5.62 3.18 10.90
N PHE A 61 -6.10 3.58 9.71
CA PHE A 61 -6.18 4.99 9.33
C PHE A 61 -7.23 5.78 10.11
N ALA A 62 -8.33 5.16 10.54
CA ALA A 62 -9.31 5.79 11.43
C ALA A 62 -8.68 6.07 12.81
N VAL A 63 -7.99 5.09 13.40
CA VAL A 63 -7.29 5.26 14.68
C VAL A 63 -6.18 6.32 14.56
N TYR A 64 -5.39 6.27 13.48
CA TYR A 64 -4.38 7.28 13.17
C TYR A 64 -5.00 8.68 13.03
N ALA A 65 -6.12 8.81 12.32
CA ALA A 65 -6.79 10.09 12.09
C ALA A 65 -7.29 10.74 13.40
N VAL A 66 -7.82 9.93 14.33
CA VAL A 66 -8.21 10.39 15.67
C VAL A 66 -6.98 10.84 16.45
N TYR A 67 -5.93 10.00 16.53
CA TYR A 67 -4.71 10.31 17.26
C TYR A 67 -4.06 11.60 16.77
N GLN A 68 -3.86 11.73 15.46
CA GLN A 68 -3.18 12.87 14.88
C GLN A 68 -3.99 14.17 14.99
N ALA A 69 -5.32 14.09 15.18
CA ALA A 69 -6.21 15.25 15.32
C ALA A 69 -6.22 15.85 16.74
N LEU A 70 -5.74 15.12 17.74
CA LEU A 70 -5.70 15.63 19.12
C LEU A 70 -4.78 16.86 19.22
N PRO A 71 -5.13 17.88 20.04
CA PRO A 71 -4.33 19.09 20.20
C PRO A 71 -2.89 18.83 20.66
N SER A 72 -2.68 17.79 21.48
CA SER A 72 -1.36 17.37 21.99
C SER A 72 -0.40 16.92 20.89
N HIS A 73 -0.92 16.44 19.76
CA HIS A 73 -0.14 15.92 18.64
C HIS A 73 -0.04 16.92 17.47
N ARG A 74 -0.53 18.15 17.65
CA ARG A 74 -0.59 19.16 16.58
C ARG A 74 0.79 19.47 16.00
N THR A 75 1.78 19.61 16.85
CA THR A 75 3.15 19.98 16.48
C THR A 75 4.11 18.81 16.41
N ASP A 76 3.60 17.57 16.47
CA ASP A 76 4.40 16.35 16.43
C ASP A 76 5.23 16.30 15.12
N PRO A 77 6.57 16.19 15.21
CA PRO A 77 7.41 16.23 14.02
C PRO A 77 7.21 15.03 13.08
N LEU A 78 6.90 13.83 13.59
CA LEU A 78 6.59 12.68 12.75
C LEU A 78 5.32 12.96 11.95
N LEU A 79 4.27 13.41 12.63
CA LEU A 79 2.98 13.67 11.99
C LEU A 79 3.08 14.80 10.97
N ARG A 80 3.93 15.81 11.20
CA ARG A 80 4.26 16.84 10.20
C ARG A 80 5.00 16.26 8.98
N SER A 81 5.88 15.29 9.20
CA SER A 81 6.66 14.64 8.14
C SER A 81 5.80 13.75 7.23
N ILE A 82 4.92 12.92 7.82
CA ILE A 82 4.10 11.94 7.08
C ILE A 82 2.70 12.45 6.73
N GLY A 83 2.19 13.45 7.45
CA GLY A 83 0.80 13.90 7.39
C GLY A 83 0.32 14.38 6.02
N PRO A 84 1.09 15.20 5.27
CA PRO A 84 0.69 15.62 3.93
C PRO A 84 0.55 14.43 2.96
N TRP A 85 1.47 13.47 3.04
CA TRP A 85 1.50 12.30 2.17
C TRP A 85 0.39 11.30 2.49
N THR A 86 0.15 11.05 3.78
CA THR A 86 -0.95 10.21 4.25
C THR A 86 -2.31 10.85 3.90
N ALA A 87 -2.48 12.16 4.07
CA ALA A 87 -3.68 12.86 3.62
C ALA A 87 -3.89 12.74 2.10
N ALA A 88 -2.85 13.00 1.29
CA ALA A 88 -2.94 12.90 -0.16
C ALA A 88 -3.28 11.48 -0.62
N ALA A 89 -2.65 10.45 -0.05
CA ALA A 89 -2.93 9.06 -0.38
C ALA A 89 -4.37 8.65 -0.01
N THR A 90 -4.83 9.03 1.18
CA THR A 90 -6.16 8.64 1.67
C THR A 90 -7.29 9.41 0.97
N ILE A 91 -7.15 10.71 0.74
CA ILE A 91 -8.08 11.49 -0.09
C ILE A 91 -8.09 10.95 -1.52
N GLY A 92 -6.90 10.71 -2.09
CA GLY A 92 -6.77 10.12 -3.41
C GLY A 92 -7.47 8.78 -3.51
N ASN A 93 -7.37 7.92 -2.49
CA ASN A 93 -8.07 6.64 -2.45
C ASN A 93 -9.60 6.83 -2.41
N GLY A 94 -10.12 7.79 -1.64
CA GLY A 94 -11.53 8.16 -1.68
C GLY A 94 -11.98 8.62 -3.09
N ILE A 95 -11.19 9.46 -3.76
CA ILE A 95 -11.48 9.88 -5.15
C ILE A 95 -11.42 8.69 -6.10
N TRP A 96 -10.44 7.79 -5.93
CA TRP A 96 -10.29 6.60 -6.75
C TRP A 96 -11.51 5.68 -6.65
N THR A 97 -12.09 5.52 -5.45
CA THR A 97 -13.34 4.77 -5.25
C THR A 97 -14.56 5.40 -5.94
N LEU A 98 -14.47 6.65 -6.38
CA LEU A 98 -15.47 7.27 -7.24
C LEU A 98 -15.15 7.04 -8.73
N LEU A 99 -13.89 7.22 -9.13
CA LEU A 99 -13.50 7.12 -10.54
C LEU A 99 -13.65 5.70 -11.09
N PHE A 100 -13.14 4.70 -10.37
CA PHE A 100 -13.07 3.33 -10.89
C PHE A 100 -14.46 2.71 -11.10
N PRO A 101 -15.40 2.74 -10.14
CA PRO A 101 -16.76 2.23 -10.36
C PRO A 101 -17.55 2.99 -11.42
N ASN A 102 -17.23 4.28 -11.66
CA ASN A 102 -17.80 5.07 -12.75
C ASN A 102 -17.11 4.82 -14.11
N ARG A 103 -16.32 3.74 -14.23
CA ARG A 103 -15.66 3.31 -15.48
C ARG A 103 -14.67 4.34 -16.06
N LEU A 104 -14.20 5.28 -15.24
CA LEU A 104 -13.11 6.19 -15.58
C LEU A 104 -11.76 5.51 -15.36
N PHE A 105 -11.52 4.41 -16.09
CA PHE A 105 -10.41 3.49 -15.82
C PHE A 105 -9.03 4.14 -15.99
N VAL A 106 -8.81 4.92 -17.07
CA VAL A 106 -7.52 5.59 -17.30
C VAL A 106 -7.23 6.65 -16.22
N PRO A 107 -8.15 7.58 -15.89
CA PRO A 107 -7.97 8.48 -14.76
C PRO A 107 -7.74 7.75 -13.43
N ALA A 108 -8.50 6.69 -13.14
CA ALA A 108 -8.34 5.88 -11.94
C ALA A 108 -6.95 5.22 -11.89
N GLN A 109 -6.45 4.72 -13.03
CA GLN A 109 -5.12 4.11 -13.14
C GLN A 109 -3.99 5.12 -12.95
N LEU A 110 -4.13 6.35 -13.46
CA LEU A 110 -3.13 7.41 -13.21
C LEU A 110 -3.16 7.84 -11.74
N LEU A 111 -4.36 7.95 -11.15
CA LEU A 111 -4.53 8.32 -9.76
C LEU A 111 -3.94 7.28 -8.81
N ILE A 112 -4.10 5.98 -9.07
CA ILE A 112 -3.54 4.95 -8.17
C ILE A 112 -2.01 4.98 -8.12
N PHE A 113 -1.33 5.35 -9.21
CA PHE A 113 0.12 5.59 -9.18
C PHE A 113 0.49 6.80 -8.32
N ALA A 114 -0.29 7.89 -8.37
CA ALA A 114 -0.07 9.03 -7.49
C ALA A 114 -0.31 8.69 -6.01
N ILE A 115 -1.33 7.87 -5.71
CA ILE A 115 -1.57 7.32 -4.37
C ILE A 115 -0.39 6.45 -3.94
N ALA A 116 0.12 5.58 -4.81
CA ALA A 116 1.26 4.72 -4.54
C ALA A 116 2.51 5.53 -4.15
N ALA A 117 2.80 6.58 -4.92
CA ALA A 117 3.92 7.47 -4.63
C ALA A 117 3.76 8.15 -3.26
N CYS A 118 2.57 8.66 -2.93
CA CYS A 118 2.30 9.27 -1.63
C CYS A 118 2.40 8.26 -0.48
N ALA A 119 1.87 7.05 -0.66
CA ALA A 119 1.93 6.00 0.35
C ALA A 119 3.37 5.55 0.61
N VAL A 120 4.16 5.30 -0.45
CA VAL A 120 5.58 4.96 -0.33
C VAL A 120 6.38 6.10 0.30
N LEU A 121 6.13 7.36 -0.09
CA LEU A 121 6.78 8.51 0.55
C LEU A 121 6.45 8.60 2.05
N SER A 122 5.20 8.34 2.45
CA SER A 122 4.83 8.31 3.86
C SER A 122 5.57 7.22 4.65
N LEU A 123 5.74 6.04 4.04
CA LEU A 123 6.50 4.92 4.59
C LEU A 123 7.99 5.27 4.73
N LEU A 124 8.62 5.82 3.68
CA LEU A 124 10.04 6.18 3.69
C LEU A 124 10.33 7.29 4.72
N ARG A 125 9.41 8.26 4.87
CA ARG A 125 9.50 9.32 5.87
C ARG A 125 9.34 8.79 7.29
N TYR A 126 8.44 7.84 7.51
CA TYR A 126 8.31 7.13 8.80
C TYR A 126 9.58 6.32 9.13
N ALA A 127 10.12 5.59 8.16
CA ALA A 127 11.35 4.82 8.33
C ALA A 127 12.54 5.74 8.66
N ALA A 128 12.68 6.86 7.94
CA ALA A 128 13.71 7.85 8.23
C ALA A 128 13.55 8.46 9.63
N TRP A 129 12.31 8.75 10.07
CA TRP A 129 12.05 9.28 11.43
C TRP A 129 12.43 8.29 12.54
N THR A 130 12.19 7.00 12.30
CA THR A 130 12.48 5.94 13.28
C THR A 130 13.92 5.42 13.19
N ALA A 131 14.71 5.91 12.24
CA ALA A 131 16.12 5.56 12.12
C ALA A 131 16.90 6.08 13.34
N GLY A 132 17.51 5.16 14.10
CA GLY A 132 18.29 5.54 15.30
C GLY A 132 17.45 6.04 16.47
N ARG A 133 16.13 5.86 16.43
CA ARG A 133 15.20 6.26 17.49
C ARG A 133 14.29 5.08 17.85
N THR A 134 14.01 4.92 19.14
CA THR A 134 12.95 4.00 19.59
C THR A 134 11.58 4.67 19.38
N PRO A 135 10.71 4.16 18.49
CA PRO A 135 9.36 4.70 18.34
C PRO A 135 8.51 4.43 19.58
N THR A 136 7.54 5.30 19.84
CA THR A 136 6.51 5.03 20.86
C THR A 136 5.68 3.80 20.46
N SER A 137 4.97 3.19 21.41
CA SER A 137 4.10 2.04 21.12
C SER A 137 3.05 2.37 20.05
N PHE A 138 2.50 3.59 20.04
CA PHE A 138 1.53 4.01 19.04
C PHE A 138 2.17 4.21 17.66
N GLU A 139 3.36 4.83 17.61
CA GLU A 139 4.14 4.95 16.37
C GLU A 139 4.46 3.58 15.78
N ARG A 140 4.85 2.61 16.61
CA ARG A 140 5.24 1.26 16.20
C ARG A 140 4.05 0.41 15.75
N TRP A 141 2.95 0.40 16.51
CA TRP A 141 1.87 -0.58 16.33
C TRP A 141 0.64 -0.04 15.60
N VAL A 142 0.54 1.27 15.40
CA VAL A 142 -0.55 1.87 14.62
C VAL A 142 0.00 2.56 13.38
N ILE A 143 0.89 3.55 13.55
CA ILE A 143 1.36 4.37 12.42
C ILE A 143 2.19 3.54 11.43
N GLY A 144 3.14 2.75 11.93
CA GLY A 144 3.97 1.85 11.10
C GLY A 144 3.11 0.90 10.26
N PRO A 145 2.24 0.08 10.86
CA PRO A 145 1.34 -0.80 10.12
C PRO A 145 0.40 -0.05 9.16
N ALA A 146 -0.14 1.11 9.53
CA ALA A 146 -1.01 1.90 8.67
C ALA A 146 -0.30 2.28 7.35
N VAL A 147 0.86 2.94 7.44
CA VAL A 147 1.59 3.39 6.25
C VAL A 147 2.21 2.22 5.49
N GLY A 148 2.68 1.19 6.20
CA GLY A 148 3.26 -0.03 5.65
C GLY A 148 2.25 -0.80 4.78
N LEU A 149 1.11 -1.16 5.37
CA LEU A 149 0.07 -1.93 4.67
C LEU A 149 -0.49 -1.17 3.47
N LEU A 150 -0.76 0.14 3.61
CA LEU A 150 -1.26 0.95 2.49
C LEU A 150 -0.26 1.00 1.34
N ALA A 151 1.01 1.26 1.63
CA ALA A 151 2.04 1.34 0.61
C ALA A 151 2.24 0.00 -0.11
N GLY A 152 2.28 -1.12 0.62
CA GLY A 152 2.45 -2.45 0.03
C GLY A 152 1.27 -2.85 -0.85
N TRP A 153 0.06 -2.68 -0.32
CA TRP A 153 -1.18 -2.99 -1.04
C TRP A 153 -1.32 -2.16 -2.32
N ILE A 154 -1.16 -0.84 -2.23
CA ILE A 154 -1.30 0.05 -3.38
C ILE A 154 -0.19 -0.16 -4.42
N THR A 155 1.02 -0.55 -4.00
CA THR A 155 2.08 -0.93 -4.95
C THR A 155 1.61 -2.08 -5.83
N ALA A 156 1.13 -3.18 -5.24
CA ALA A 156 0.61 -4.32 -6.00
C ALA A 156 -0.63 -3.95 -6.84
N ALA A 157 -1.59 -3.24 -6.25
CA ALA A 157 -2.81 -2.83 -6.92
C ALA A 157 -2.55 -1.93 -8.14
N SER A 158 -1.51 -1.09 -8.11
CA SER A 158 -1.17 -0.22 -9.23
C SER A 158 -0.82 -0.99 -10.51
N PHE A 159 -0.12 -2.12 -10.39
CA PHE A 159 0.27 -2.94 -11.55
C PHE A 159 -0.80 -3.95 -11.95
N VAL A 160 -1.48 -4.54 -10.97
CA VAL A 160 -2.64 -5.42 -11.22
C VAL A 160 -3.77 -4.66 -11.91
N GLY A 161 -4.01 -3.41 -11.51
CA GLY A 161 -5.02 -2.53 -12.09
C GLY A 161 -4.82 -2.24 -13.57
N ILE A 162 -3.56 -2.26 -14.07
CA ILE A 162 -3.28 -2.07 -15.50
C ILE A 162 -3.97 -3.16 -16.31
N GLY A 163 -3.94 -4.41 -15.84
CA GLY A 163 -4.63 -5.50 -16.52
C GLY A 163 -6.13 -5.24 -16.68
N GLY A 164 -6.81 -4.79 -15.63
CA GLY A 164 -8.24 -4.43 -15.70
C GLY A 164 -8.50 -3.23 -16.61
N THR A 165 -7.63 -2.22 -16.56
CA THR A 165 -7.70 -1.04 -17.43
C THR A 165 -7.53 -1.42 -18.91
N LEU A 166 -6.59 -2.30 -19.24
CA LEU A 166 -6.36 -2.77 -20.60
C LEU A 166 -7.57 -3.55 -21.14
N VAL A 167 -8.15 -4.43 -20.34
CA VAL A 167 -9.39 -5.14 -20.71
C VAL A 167 -10.53 -4.16 -20.96
N ALA A 168 -10.68 -3.15 -20.10
CA ALA A 168 -11.68 -2.11 -20.29
C ALA A 168 -11.48 -1.25 -21.54
N LEU A 169 -10.24 -1.17 -22.05
CA LEU A 169 -9.90 -0.51 -23.32
C LEU A 169 -10.06 -1.45 -24.54
N GLY A 170 -10.56 -2.66 -24.35
CA GLY A 170 -10.87 -3.62 -25.40
C GLY A 170 -9.76 -4.62 -25.72
N LEU A 171 -8.72 -4.72 -24.89
CA LEU A 171 -7.72 -5.78 -25.06
C LEU A 171 -8.27 -7.13 -24.56
N ASP A 172 -7.84 -8.20 -25.22
CA ASP A 172 -8.27 -9.55 -24.86
C ASP A 172 -7.90 -9.91 -23.42
N ALA A 173 -8.89 -10.40 -22.68
CA ALA A 173 -8.74 -10.82 -21.29
C ALA A 173 -8.28 -12.27 -21.14
N THR A 174 -8.00 -12.96 -22.24
CA THR A 174 -7.71 -14.40 -22.29
C THR A 174 -6.61 -14.73 -23.29
N GLY A 175 -6.09 -15.95 -23.24
CA GLY A 175 -5.07 -16.42 -24.17
C GLY A 175 -3.64 -16.11 -23.72
N GLU A 176 -2.68 -16.56 -24.53
CA GLU A 176 -1.25 -16.54 -24.18
C GLU A 176 -0.69 -15.12 -24.07
N ALA A 177 -1.06 -14.23 -25.00
CA ALA A 177 -0.61 -12.84 -24.97
C ALA A 177 -1.05 -12.11 -23.68
N ALA A 178 -2.30 -12.31 -23.24
CA ALA A 178 -2.81 -11.75 -21.99
C ALA A 178 -2.10 -12.36 -20.77
N ALA A 179 -1.77 -13.66 -20.80
CA ALA A 179 -1.01 -14.32 -19.73
C ALA A 179 0.43 -13.80 -19.64
N ILE A 180 1.12 -13.62 -20.77
CA ILE A 180 2.48 -13.08 -20.84
C ILE A 180 2.50 -11.62 -20.37
N GLY A 181 1.58 -10.79 -20.87
CA GLY A 181 1.45 -9.39 -20.45
C GLY A 181 1.16 -9.27 -18.94
N GLY A 182 0.25 -10.11 -18.43
CA GLY A 182 -0.05 -10.21 -17.01
C GLY A 182 1.16 -10.60 -16.17
N ALA A 183 1.88 -11.65 -16.56
CA ALA A 183 3.11 -12.07 -15.90
C ALA A 183 4.18 -10.96 -15.90
N GLY A 184 4.34 -10.24 -17.02
CA GLY A 184 5.25 -9.10 -17.12
C GLY A 184 4.89 -7.97 -16.15
N LEU A 185 3.60 -7.65 -16.01
CA LEU A 185 3.11 -6.66 -15.02
C LEU A 185 3.40 -7.10 -13.58
N LEU A 186 3.22 -8.39 -13.26
CA LEU A 186 3.55 -8.92 -11.93
C LEU A 186 5.04 -8.88 -11.62
N LEU A 187 5.89 -9.21 -12.61
CA LEU A 187 7.34 -9.12 -12.47
C LEU A 187 7.80 -7.67 -12.28
N PHE A 188 7.25 -6.74 -13.07
CA PHE A 188 7.59 -5.33 -12.95
C PHE A 188 7.12 -4.73 -11.62
N GLY A 189 5.86 -4.99 -11.23
CA GLY A 189 5.33 -4.55 -9.93
C GLY A 189 6.05 -5.21 -8.74
N GLY A 190 6.41 -6.48 -8.88
CA GLY A 190 7.27 -7.19 -7.94
C GLY A 190 8.65 -6.57 -7.81
N GLY A 191 9.28 -6.21 -8.93
CA GLY A 191 10.55 -5.50 -8.96
C GLY A 191 10.48 -4.14 -8.24
N VAL A 192 9.40 -3.38 -8.44
CA VAL A 192 9.16 -2.13 -7.70
C VAL A 192 9.01 -2.40 -6.21
N ALA A 193 8.25 -3.43 -5.82
CA ALA A 193 8.08 -3.76 -4.41
C ALA A 193 9.38 -4.21 -3.73
N LEU A 194 10.19 -5.00 -4.43
CA LEU A 194 11.52 -5.39 -3.98
C LEU A 194 12.45 -4.17 -3.87
N ALA A 195 12.43 -3.25 -4.83
CA ALA A 195 13.23 -2.03 -4.77
C ALA A 195 12.89 -1.17 -3.55
N VAL A 196 11.60 -1.05 -3.19
CA VAL A 196 11.19 -0.40 -1.93
C VAL A 196 11.72 -1.17 -0.73
N LEU A 197 11.60 -2.49 -0.69
CA LEU A 197 12.11 -3.31 0.41
C LEU A 197 13.63 -3.27 0.56
N LEU A 198 14.40 -3.09 -0.50
CA LEU A 198 15.85 -2.94 -0.39
C LEU A 198 16.26 -1.67 0.38
N THR A 199 15.36 -0.70 0.52
CA THR A 199 15.56 0.46 1.41
C THR A 199 15.28 0.16 2.89
N ALA A 200 14.81 -1.06 3.21
CA ALA A 200 14.37 -1.43 4.54
C ALA A 200 15.46 -1.50 5.61
N GLY A 201 16.73 -1.32 5.27
CA GLY A 201 17.82 -1.19 6.25
C GLY A 201 17.67 -0.01 7.22
N VAL A 202 16.73 0.91 6.97
CA VAL A 202 16.49 2.12 7.75
C VAL A 202 15.20 2.02 8.57
N GLY A 203 15.21 2.50 9.82
CA GLY A 203 14.00 2.65 10.65
C GLY A 203 13.41 1.38 11.25
N GLU A 204 12.21 1.51 11.82
CA GLU A 204 11.53 0.47 12.59
C GLU A 204 11.09 -0.75 11.74
N PRO A 205 11.47 -2.00 12.07
CA PRO A 205 11.15 -3.19 11.26
C PRO A 205 9.66 -3.42 10.96
N VAL A 206 8.76 -3.06 11.88
CA VAL A 206 7.31 -3.32 11.75
C VAL A 206 6.71 -2.70 10.48
N VAL A 207 7.16 -1.50 10.06
CA VAL A 207 6.64 -0.85 8.84
C VAL A 207 6.96 -1.65 7.58
N TRP A 208 8.13 -2.26 7.53
CA TRP A 208 8.62 -3.05 6.39
C TRP A 208 7.94 -4.42 6.34
N LEU A 209 7.71 -5.04 7.50
CA LEU A 209 6.92 -6.27 7.61
C LEU A 209 5.49 -6.03 7.12
N ALA A 210 4.87 -4.91 7.52
CA ALA A 210 3.55 -4.52 7.04
C ALA A 210 3.51 -4.32 5.52
N TYR A 211 4.51 -3.64 4.95
CA TYR A 211 4.65 -3.46 3.49
C TYR A 211 4.76 -4.79 2.74
N GLY A 212 5.67 -5.66 3.20
CA GLY A 212 5.88 -6.98 2.62
C GLY A 212 4.62 -7.86 2.73
N ALA A 213 3.98 -7.88 3.90
CA ALA A 213 2.77 -8.68 4.15
C ALA A 213 1.62 -8.28 3.23
N ALA A 214 1.37 -6.98 3.03
CA ALA A 214 0.33 -6.51 2.12
C ALA A 214 0.62 -6.87 0.65
N THR A 215 1.88 -6.75 0.23
CA THR A 215 2.33 -7.15 -1.12
C THR A 215 2.14 -8.65 -1.34
N VAL A 216 2.57 -9.48 -0.38
CA VAL A 216 2.43 -10.94 -0.43
C VAL A 216 0.96 -11.35 -0.42
N TRP A 217 0.13 -10.72 0.41
CA TRP A 217 -1.32 -10.93 0.43
C TRP A 217 -1.95 -10.72 -0.95
N ALA A 218 -1.62 -9.61 -1.61
CA ALA A 218 -2.10 -9.32 -2.96
C ALA A 218 -1.66 -10.40 -3.97
N LEU A 219 -0.37 -10.75 -3.98
CA LEU A 219 0.19 -11.73 -4.92
C LEU A 219 -0.37 -13.14 -4.71
N ILE A 220 -0.56 -13.58 -3.47
CA ILE A 220 -1.24 -14.86 -3.18
C ILE A 220 -2.66 -14.84 -3.74
N ALA A 221 -3.39 -13.74 -3.56
CA ALA A 221 -4.73 -13.64 -4.09
C ALA A 221 -4.77 -13.59 -5.63
N VAL A 222 -3.76 -12.98 -6.29
CA VAL A 222 -3.58 -13.08 -7.74
C VAL A 222 -3.39 -14.53 -8.18
N ALA A 223 -2.53 -15.28 -7.48
CA ALA A 223 -2.29 -16.68 -7.77
C ALA A 223 -3.58 -17.51 -7.62
N VAL A 224 -4.29 -17.36 -6.51
CA VAL A 224 -5.56 -18.06 -6.26
C VAL A 224 -6.63 -17.68 -7.29
N GLY A 225 -6.73 -16.39 -7.63
CA GLY A 225 -7.73 -15.87 -8.58
C GLY A 225 -7.54 -16.37 -10.02
N ASN A 226 -6.33 -16.84 -10.37
CA ASN A 226 -5.96 -17.23 -11.73
C ASN A 226 -5.43 -18.67 -11.85
N ALA A 227 -5.35 -19.46 -10.78
CA ALA A 227 -4.81 -20.82 -10.79
C ALA A 227 -5.44 -21.74 -11.85
N ALA A 228 -6.76 -21.63 -12.06
CA ALA A 228 -7.49 -22.41 -13.07
C ALA A 228 -7.56 -21.73 -14.46
N ARG A 229 -7.12 -20.47 -14.58
CA ARG A 229 -7.21 -19.66 -15.81
C ARG A 229 -5.87 -19.49 -16.52
N SER A 230 -4.78 -19.43 -15.75
CA SER A 230 -3.42 -19.28 -16.27
C SER A 230 -2.40 -19.78 -15.23
N GLY A 231 -1.82 -20.95 -15.52
CA GLY A 231 -0.74 -21.52 -14.71
C GLY A 231 0.49 -20.61 -14.66
N LEU A 232 0.82 -19.95 -15.79
CA LEU A 232 1.93 -18.98 -15.88
C LEU A 232 1.76 -17.84 -14.86
N VAL A 233 0.59 -17.20 -14.84
CA VAL A 233 0.32 -16.09 -13.91
C VAL A 233 0.39 -16.57 -12.47
N ALA A 234 -0.21 -17.72 -12.16
CA ALA A 234 -0.22 -18.24 -10.81
C ALA A 234 1.20 -18.53 -10.29
N VAL A 235 2.04 -19.16 -11.11
CA VAL A 235 3.44 -19.44 -10.79
C VAL A 235 4.25 -18.15 -10.61
N VAL A 236 4.10 -17.19 -11.53
CA VAL A 236 4.83 -15.91 -11.44
C VAL A 236 4.41 -15.13 -10.20
N ALA A 237 3.11 -15.07 -9.88
CA ALA A 237 2.62 -14.41 -8.68
C ALA A 237 3.22 -15.04 -7.40
N LEU A 238 3.26 -16.38 -7.31
CA LEU A 238 3.87 -17.08 -6.18
C LEU A 238 5.39 -16.89 -6.12
N ALA A 239 6.08 -16.89 -7.25
CA ALA A 239 7.52 -16.68 -7.32
C ALA A 239 7.90 -15.26 -6.83
N VAL A 240 7.15 -14.24 -7.25
CA VAL A 240 7.34 -12.87 -6.77
C VAL A 240 7.02 -12.77 -5.28
N ALA A 241 5.95 -13.42 -4.81
CA ALA A 241 5.61 -13.43 -3.38
C ALA A 241 6.73 -14.08 -2.55
N ALA A 242 7.28 -15.20 -3.02
CA ALA A 242 8.41 -15.87 -2.37
C ALA A 242 9.66 -14.98 -2.34
N ALA A 243 9.97 -14.27 -3.43
CA ALA A 243 11.09 -13.32 -3.46
C ALA A 243 10.92 -12.20 -2.42
N VAL A 244 9.70 -11.64 -2.29
CA VAL A 244 9.37 -10.63 -1.27
C VAL A 244 9.57 -11.17 0.14
N VAL A 245 9.13 -12.41 0.42
CA VAL A 245 9.33 -13.06 1.72
C VAL A 245 10.81 -13.28 2.01
N VAL A 246 11.58 -13.81 1.05
CA VAL A 246 13.00 -14.09 1.21
C VAL A 246 13.77 -12.80 1.50
N VAL A 247 13.59 -11.77 0.67
CA VAL A 247 14.26 -10.47 0.87
C VAL A 247 13.83 -9.81 2.18
N GLY A 248 12.54 -9.85 2.53
CA GLY A 248 12.07 -9.33 3.81
C GLY A 248 12.70 -10.06 5.01
N ALA A 249 12.81 -11.39 4.93
CA ALA A 249 13.40 -12.22 5.98
C ALA A 249 14.91 -12.03 6.12
N THR A 250 15.65 -11.89 5.01
CA THR A 250 17.10 -11.62 5.05
C THR A 250 17.37 -10.27 5.70
N LEU A 251 16.64 -9.23 5.28
CA LEU A 251 16.79 -7.89 5.85
C LEU A 251 16.41 -7.83 7.33
N ALA A 252 15.47 -8.66 7.79
CA ALA A 252 15.15 -8.78 9.22
C ALA A 252 16.27 -9.48 10.02
N ARG A 253 16.93 -10.49 9.44
CA ARG A 253 18.04 -11.23 10.09
C ARG A 253 19.31 -10.40 10.21
N ASP A 254 19.68 -9.67 9.16
CA ASP A 254 20.89 -8.83 9.18
C ASP A 254 20.84 -7.77 10.29
N ARG A 255 19.62 -7.38 10.70
CA ARG A 255 19.40 -6.43 11.80
C ARG A 255 19.56 -7.05 13.18
N SER A 256 19.05 -8.26 13.39
CA SER A 256 19.20 -8.94 14.69
C SER A 256 20.63 -9.41 14.94
N GLY A 257 21.39 -9.73 13.88
CA GLY A 257 22.82 -10.07 14.00
C GLY A 257 23.74 -8.88 14.32
N GLY A 258 23.31 -7.65 14.02
CA GLY A 258 24.06 -6.42 14.32
C GLY A 258 23.96 -5.96 15.77
N GLU A 259 22.90 -6.35 16.50
CA GLU A 259 22.72 -6.02 17.92
C GLU A 259 23.53 -6.94 18.86
N THR A 260 24.08 -8.06 18.36
CA THR A 260 24.78 -9.09 19.17
C THR A 260 26.31 -8.99 19.18
N ALA A 261 26.91 -7.81 19.01
CA ALA A 261 28.35 -7.61 19.26
C ALA A 261 28.59 -6.94 20.63
N PRO A 262 28.69 -7.72 21.74
CA PRO A 262 29.26 -7.19 22.96
C PRO A 262 30.73 -6.88 22.70
N GLY A 263 31.14 -5.67 23.10
CA GLY A 263 32.55 -5.29 23.13
C GLY A 263 33.34 -6.31 23.93
N VAL A 264 34.29 -6.97 23.25
CA VAL A 264 35.39 -7.64 23.93
C VAL A 264 36.32 -6.54 24.40
N ALA A 265 36.07 -6.07 25.62
CA ALA A 265 37.09 -5.43 26.43
C ALA A 265 37.87 -6.55 27.14
N ALA A 266 39.11 -6.77 26.69
CA ALA A 266 40.23 -7.26 27.48
C ALA A 266 41.52 -6.83 26.78
#